data_AF-A0A1W1D7D5-F1
#
_entry.id   AF-A0A1W1D7D5-F1
#
_cell.length_a   1.000
_cell.length_b   1.000
_cell.length_c   1.000
_cell.angle_alpha   90.00
_cell.angle_beta   90.00
_cell.angle_gamma   90.00
#
_symmetry.space_group_name_H-M   'P 1'
#
loop_
_entity.id
_entity.type
_entity.pdbx_description
1 polymer ?
#
loop_
_entity_poly.entity_id
_entity_poly.type
_entity_poly.pdbx_seq_one_letter_code
_entity_poly.pdbx_strand_id
1 'polypeptide(L)'
;MDDRTIAFKLFAWPSTDAELNEAHLNFMVYDKTVLITGETPSNALRKYAASQTKAQDARIKQVFNEITVGPNSGLLNRAKDAAITAQVEALFHDQEVFHPTHVRVMTENQTVYLMGAVTKREADKAVKAAAKAKWVKKVVKLFNYLKTRPAAEVERDRQRELAAQKKLELKKQQAELDAKKSVLKQQLRSLGGNVEGTPY
;
A
#
# COMPACT_ATOMS: atom_id res chain seq x y z
N MET A 1 10.76 3.27 -10.74
CA MET A 1 10.69 4.72 -10.50
C MET A 1 9.47 5.32 -11.21
N ASP A 2 9.13 4.84 -12.42
CA ASP A 2 8.03 5.36 -13.25
C ASP A 2 6.65 5.46 -12.56
N ASP A 3 6.14 4.39 -11.95
CA ASP A 3 4.76 4.38 -11.41
C ASP A 3 4.53 5.38 -10.28
N ARG A 4 5.54 5.64 -9.44
CA ARG A 4 5.41 6.61 -8.34
C ARG A 4 5.31 8.04 -8.88
N THR A 5 6.07 8.35 -9.93
CA THR A 5 5.99 9.65 -10.59
C THR A 5 4.62 9.86 -11.25
N ILE A 6 4.10 8.83 -11.92
CA ILE A 6 2.75 8.87 -12.49
C ILE A 6 1.71 9.09 -11.38
N ALA A 7 1.75 8.28 -10.31
CA ALA A 7 0.82 8.40 -9.20
C ALA A 7 0.87 9.78 -8.54
N PHE A 8 2.06 10.35 -8.35
CA PHE A 8 2.22 11.69 -7.78
C PHE A 8 1.60 12.78 -8.66
N LYS A 9 1.84 12.74 -9.99
CA LYS A 9 1.21 13.66 -10.94
C LYS A 9 -0.31 13.55 -10.93
N LEU A 10 -0.84 12.33 -10.96
CA LEU A 10 -2.29 12.09 -10.94
C LEU A 10 -2.93 12.51 -9.63
N PHE A 11 -2.22 12.38 -8.51
CA PHE A 11 -2.72 12.85 -7.22
C PHE A 11 -2.79 14.39 -7.14
N ALA A 12 -1.82 15.09 -7.73
CA ALA A 12 -1.77 16.56 -7.71
C ALA A 12 -2.66 17.22 -8.77
N TRP A 13 -2.90 16.55 -9.90
CA TRP A 13 -3.59 17.14 -11.04
C TRP A 13 -5.02 17.62 -10.75
N PRO A 14 -5.91 16.86 -10.08
CA PRO A 14 -7.29 17.30 -9.85
C PRO A 14 -7.42 18.63 -9.11
N SER A 15 -6.48 18.96 -8.21
CA SER A 15 -6.50 20.25 -7.49
C SER A 15 -5.99 21.43 -8.33
N THR A 16 -5.44 21.17 -9.51
CA THR A 16 -4.92 22.19 -10.44
C THR A 16 -5.85 22.42 -11.63
N ASP A 17 -6.85 21.56 -11.84
CA ASP A 17 -7.77 21.60 -12.96
C ASP A 17 -9.14 22.11 -12.49
N ALA A 18 -9.54 23.30 -12.94
CA ALA A 18 -10.76 23.95 -12.49
C ALA A 18 -12.04 23.14 -12.81
N GLU A 19 -12.02 22.32 -13.87
CA GLU A 19 -13.14 21.45 -14.24
C GLU A 19 -13.34 20.33 -13.19
N LEU A 20 -12.29 19.93 -12.49
CA LEU A 20 -12.32 18.82 -11.52
C LEU A 20 -12.61 19.26 -10.07
N ASN A 21 -12.88 20.54 -9.83
CA ASN A 21 -13.14 21.06 -8.47
C ASN A 21 -14.29 20.36 -7.74
N GLU A 22 -15.31 19.94 -8.48
CA GLU A 22 -16.47 19.23 -7.92
C GLU A 22 -16.31 17.70 -7.94
N ALA A 23 -15.24 17.20 -8.58
CA ALA A 23 -14.95 15.78 -8.65
C ALA A 23 -14.15 15.32 -7.42
N HIS A 24 -14.48 14.12 -6.94
CA HIS A 24 -13.66 13.44 -5.95
C HIS A 24 -13.04 12.22 -6.63
N LEU A 25 -11.75 12.29 -6.95
CA LEU A 25 -11.05 11.25 -7.70
C LEU A 25 -9.94 10.62 -6.89
N ASN A 26 -9.88 9.29 -6.94
CA ASN A 26 -8.81 8.48 -6.36
C ASN A 26 -8.11 7.69 -7.48
N PHE A 27 -6.79 7.53 -7.34
CA PHE A 27 -5.96 6.88 -8.36
C PHE A 27 -5.15 5.75 -7.76
N MET A 28 -5.16 4.60 -8.43
CA MET A 28 -4.25 3.50 -8.16
C MET A 28 -3.43 3.21 -9.42
N VAL A 29 -2.10 3.19 -9.29
CA VAL A 29 -1.18 2.94 -10.42
C VAL A 29 -0.42 1.64 -10.19
N TYR A 30 -0.35 0.79 -11.20
CA TYR A 30 0.46 -0.44 -11.21
C TYR A 30 0.93 -0.78 -12.62
N ASP A 31 2.25 -0.95 -12.82
CA ASP A 31 2.90 -1.18 -14.11
C ASP A 31 2.38 -0.26 -15.23
N LYS A 32 2.39 1.05 -14.93
CA LYS A 32 1.91 2.11 -15.85
C LYS A 32 0.43 1.99 -16.27
N THR A 33 -0.33 1.12 -15.61
CA THR A 33 -1.79 1.04 -15.73
C THR A 33 -2.41 1.82 -14.59
N VAL A 34 -3.38 2.66 -14.90
CA VAL A 34 -4.05 3.54 -13.96
C VAL A 34 -5.49 3.07 -13.77
N LEU A 35 -5.91 2.91 -12.53
CA LEU A 35 -7.31 2.85 -12.16
C LEU A 35 -7.72 4.20 -11.58
N ILE A 36 -8.84 4.73 -12.07
CA ILE A 36 -9.49 5.92 -11.52
C ILE A 36 -10.81 5.49 -10.89
N THR A 37 -11.01 5.87 -9.62
CA THR A 37 -12.27 5.70 -8.89
C THR A 37 -12.72 7.02 -8.29
N GLY A 38 -13.88 7.00 -7.64
CA GLY A 38 -14.47 8.13 -6.94
C GLY A 38 -15.77 8.57 -7.59
N GLU A 39 -16.08 9.85 -7.46
CA GLU A 39 -17.37 10.43 -7.82
C GLU A 39 -17.24 11.68 -8.67
N THR A 40 -18.18 11.85 -9.59
CA THR A 40 -18.34 13.07 -10.40
C THR A 40 -19.82 13.44 -10.48
N PRO A 41 -20.17 14.74 -10.50
CA PRO A 41 -21.55 15.19 -10.60
C PRO A 41 -22.20 14.87 -11.96
N SER A 42 -21.41 14.66 -13.02
CA SER A 42 -21.93 14.43 -14.36
C SER A 42 -21.13 13.41 -15.16
N ASN A 43 -21.79 12.79 -16.14
CA ASN A 43 -21.14 11.87 -17.08
C ASN A 43 -20.14 12.62 -17.99
N ALA A 44 -20.37 13.90 -18.27
CA ALA A 44 -19.42 14.72 -19.01
C ALA A 44 -18.08 14.81 -18.25
N LEU A 45 -18.12 15.08 -16.95
CA LEU A 45 -16.92 15.19 -16.14
C LEU A 45 -16.22 13.85 -15.94
N ARG A 46 -16.97 12.76 -15.77
CA ARG A 46 -16.43 11.40 -15.78
C ARG A 46 -15.63 11.08 -17.06
N LYS A 47 -16.16 11.45 -18.23
CA LYS A 47 -15.48 11.25 -19.52
C LYS A 47 -14.25 12.14 -19.64
N TYR A 48 -14.37 13.40 -19.24
CA TYR A 48 -13.27 14.36 -19.19
C TYR A 48 -12.10 13.82 -18.35
N ALA A 49 -12.36 13.45 -17.08
CA ALA A 49 -11.36 12.93 -16.16
C ALA A 49 -10.60 11.71 -16.74
N ALA A 50 -11.33 10.75 -17.33
CA ALA A 50 -10.74 9.57 -17.94
C ALA A 50 -9.87 9.91 -19.17
N SER A 51 -10.31 10.86 -20.00
CA SER A 51 -9.55 11.30 -21.18
C SER A 51 -8.27 12.04 -20.79
N GLN A 52 -8.35 12.95 -19.83
CA GLN A 52 -7.23 13.77 -19.40
C GLN A 52 -6.20 13.00 -18.58
N THR A 53 -6.61 11.93 -17.87
CA THR A 53 -5.69 11.07 -17.14
C THR A 53 -4.56 10.55 -18.03
N LYS A 54 -4.86 10.14 -19.26
CA LYS A 54 -3.84 9.66 -20.21
C LYS A 54 -2.90 10.78 -20.68
N ALA A 55 -3.38 12.03 -20.70
CA ALA A 55 -2.58 13.19 -21.09
C ALA A 55 -1.58 13.62 -19.99
N GLN A 56 -1.79 13.22 -18.73
CA GLN A 56 -0.91 13.59 -17.62
C GLN A 56 0.50 12.98 -17.71
N ASP A 57 0.63 11.80 -18.35
CA ASP A 57 1.93 11.17 -18.56
C ASP A 57 1.91 10.19 -19.75
N ALA A 58 2.79 10.42 -20.72
CA ALA A 58 2.90 9.59 -21.93
C ALA A 58 3.26 8.12 -21.66
N ARG A 59 3.78 7.81 -20.46
CA ARG A 59 4.12 6.43 -20.09
C ARG A 59 2.90 5.59 -19.69
N ILE A 60 1.74 6.21 -19.47
CA ILE A 60 0.50 5.51 -19.10
C ILE A 60 0.08 4.60 -20.26
N LYS A 61 0.06 3.29 -20.00
CA LYS A 61 -0.30 2.27 -20.99
C LYS A 61 -1.82 2.16 -21.14
N GLN A 62 -2.52 2.16 -20.02
CA GLN A 62 -3.94 1.86 -19.94
C GLN A 62 -4.61 2.58 -18.76
N VAL A 63 -5.87 2.97 -18.94
CA VAL A 63 -6.70 3.63 -17.94
C VAL A 63 -7.98 2.83 -17.76
N PHE A 64 -8.26 2.37 -16.54
CA PHE A 64 -9.54 1.81 -16.12
C PHE A 64 -10.35 2.91 -15.45
N ASN A 65 -11.53 3.22 -16.01
CA ASN A 65 -12.43 4.25 -15.49
C ASN A 65 -13.58 3.59 -14.73
N GLU A 66 -13.49 3.63 -13.39
CA GLU A 66 -14.50 3.13 -12.45
C GLU A 66 -15.09 4.30 -11.63
N ILE A 67 -15.09 5.50 -12.20
CA ILE A 67 -15.73 6.68 -11.61
C ILE A 67 -17.25 6.49 -11.62
N THR A 68 -17.88 6.74 -10.47
CA THR A 68 -19.34 6.74 -10.33
C THR A 68 -19.89 8.15 -10.60
N VAL A 69 -21.01 8.25 -11.32
CA VAL A 69 -21.73 9.52 -11.47
C VAL A 69 -22.71 9.65 -10.31
N GLY A 70 -22.55 10.67 -9.47
CA GLY A 70 -23.33 10.86 -8.27
C GLY A 70 -22.68 11.84 -7.29
N PRO A 71 -23.32 12.10 -6.13
CA PRO A 71 -22.75 12.95 -5.10
C PRO A 71 -21.52 12.31 -4.47
N ASN A 72 -20.62 13.15 -3.96
CA ASN A 72 -19.40 12.70 -3.29
C ASN A 72 -19.73 11.86 -2.05
N SER A 73 -18.97 10.77 -1.85
CA SER A 73 -19.16 9.91 -0.68
C SER A 73 -18.95 10.69 0.62
N GLY A 74 -19.91 10.59 1.54
CA GLY A 74 -19.82 11.17 2.87
C GLY A 74 -18.75 10.49 3.75
N LEU A 75 -18.37 11.15 4.84
CA LEU A 75 -17.27 10.72 5.73
C LEU A 75 -17.45 9.29 6.26
N LEU A 76 -18.68 8.88 6.59
CA LEU A 76 -18.99 7.54 7.09
C LEU A 76 -18.74 6.44 6.05
N ASN A 77 -19.03 6.70 4.77
CA ASN A 77 -18.75 5.73 3.70
C ASN A 77 -17.24 5.58 3.50
N ARG A 78 -16.50 6.70 3.50
CA ARG A 78 -15.03 6.67 3.41
C ARG A 78 -14.38 5.94 4.58
N ALA A 79 -14.91 6.13 5.81
CA ALA A 79 -14.45 5.39 6.98
C ALA A 79 -14.68 3.88 6.84
N LYS A 80 -15.83 3.46 6.27
CA LYS A 80 -16.08 2.04 5.95
C LYS A 80 -15.10 1.53 4.90
N ASP A 81 -14.82 2.30 3.86
CA ASP A 81 -13.88 1.90 2.79
C ASP A 81 -12.44 1.75 3.32
N ALA A 82 -12.01 2.63 4.20
CA ALA A 82 -10.73 2.50 4.90
C ALA A 82 -10.68 1.23 5.78
N ALA A 83 -11.76 0.96 6.52
CA ALA A 83 -11.87 -0.24 7.34
C ALA A 83 -11.91 -1.53 6.50
N ILE A 84 -12.56 -1.51 5.33
CA ILE A 84 -12.56 -2.62 4.37
C ILE A 84 -11.14 -2.83 3.84
N THR A 85 -10.46 -1.76 3.41
CA THR A 85 -9.09 -1.84 2.89
C THR A 85 -8.15 -2.47 3.91
N ALA A 86 -8.18 -2.00 5.16
CA ALA A 86 -7.36 -2.55 6.24
C ALA A 86 -7.68 -4.04 6.52
N GLN A 87 -8.96 -4.44 6.49
CA GLN A 87 -9.34 -5.84 6.63
C GLN A 87 -8.81 -6.71 5.48
N VAL A 88 -8.92 -6.23 4.24
CA VAL A 88 -8.40 -6.95 3.06
C VAL A 88 -6.88 -7.10 3.14
N GLU A 89 -6.17 -6.03 3.49
CA GLU A 89 -4.71 -6.07 3.66
C GLU A 89 -4.28 -7.02 4.78
N ALA A 90 -5.01 -7.05 5.90
CA ALA A 90 -4.76 -8.01 6.98
C ALA A 90 -4.96 -9.46 6.49
N LEU A 91 -6.06 -9.73 5.77
CA LEU A 91 -6.34 -11.05 5.19
C LEU A 91 -5.31 -11.46 4.12
N PHE A 92 -4.65 -10.51 3.46
CA PHE A 92 -3.55 -10.77 2.54
C PHE A 92 -2.27 -11.14 3.29
N HIS A 93 -2.03 -10.58 4.47
CA HIS A 93 -0.89 -10.97 5.32
C HIS A 93 -1.05 -12.36 5.93
N ASP A 94 -2.28 -12.78 6.24
CA ASP A 94 -2.61 -14.09 6.85
C ASP A 94 -2.54 -15.28 5.88
N GLN A 95 -2.14 -15.08 4.62
CA GLN A 95 -2.07 -16.15 3.62
C GLN A 95 -0.66 -16.28 3.02
N GLU A 96 -0.31 -17.51 2.63
CA GLU A 96 1.04 -17.85 2.14
C GLU A 96 1.13 -18.03 0.62
N VAL A 97 0.03 -17.81 -0.11
CA VAL A 97 -0.01 -18.04 -1.57
C VAL A 97 0.70 -16.93 -2.31
N PHE A 98 0.63 -15.69 -1.83
CA PHE A 98 1.32 -14.54 -2.42
C PHE A 98 1.84 -13.54 -1.39
N HIS A 99 2.86 -12.77 -1.76
CA HIS A 99 3.31 -11.70 -0.90
C HIS A 99 2.32 -10.52 -0.98
N PRO A 100 1.86 -9.94 0.13
CA PRO A 100 0.84 -8.87 0.14
C PRO A 100 1.17 -7.69 -0.77
N THR A 101 2.45 -7.39 -0.99
CA THR A 101 2.90 -6.29 -1.86
C THR A 101 2.69 -6.54 -3.36
N HIS A 102 2.39 -7.78 -3.78
CA HIS A 102 2.16 -8.11 -5.19
C HIS A 102 0.79 -7.64 -5.66
N VAL A 103 -0.16 -7.53 -4.73
CA VAL A 103 -1.52 -7.08 -5.00
C VAL A 103 -1.75 -5.74 -4.32
N ARG A 104 -1.98 -4.70 -5.12
CA ARG A 104 -2.47 -3.42 -4.62
C ARG A 104 -3.98 -3.49 -4.44
N VAL A 105 -4.44 -2.89 -3.35
CA VAL A 105 -5.85 -2.83 -2.95
C VAL A 105 -6.26 -1.37 -2.88
N MET A 106 -7.43 -1.05 -3.42
CA MET A 106 -8.12 0.22 -3.20
C MET A 106 -9.60 -0.07 -2.98
N THR A 107 -10.25 0.62 -2.06
CA THR A 107 -11.69 0.48 -1.83
C THR A 107 -12.38 1.81 -2.05
N GLU A 108 -13.47 1.81 -2.81
CA GLU A 108 -14.34 2.97 -3.02
C GLU A 108 -15.80 2.51 -3.03
N ASN A 109 -16.67 3.16 -2.27
CA ASN A 109 -18.09 2.83 -2.16
C ASN A 109 -18.33 1.32 -1.89
N GLN A 110 -17.58 0.76 -0.95
CA GLN A 110 -17.57 -0.66 -0.57
C GLN A 110 -17.21 -1.63 -1.72
N THR A 111 -16.68 -1.13 -2.82
CA THR A 111 -16.15 -1.93 -3.93
C THR A 111 -14.64 -2.02 -3.80
N VAL A 112 -14.12 -3.23 -3.74
CA VAL A 112 -12.67 -3.50 -3.63
C VAL A 112 -12.10 -3.70 -5.02
N TYR A 113 -11.11 -2.90 -5.38
CA TYR A 113 -10.36 -2.99 -6.62
C TYR A 113 -8.99 -3.60 -6.34
N LEU A 114 -8.65 -4.65 -7.08
CA LEU A 114 -7.40 -5.38 -6.94
C LEU A 114 -6.57 -5.25 -8.22
N MET A 115 -5.33 -4.78 -8.10
CA MET A 115 -4.37 -4.68 -9.21
C MET A 115 -3.06 -5.39 -8.86
N GLY A 116 -2.39 -5.98 -9.84
CA GLY A 116 -1.13 -6.68 -9.61
C GLY A 116 -0.74 -7.58 -10.78
N ALA A 117 0.55 -7.91 -10.88
CA ALA A 117 1.06 -8.95 -11.77
C ALA A 117 1.11 -10.27 -10.98
N VAL A 118 0.16 -11.15 -11.26
CA VAL A 118 -0.10 -12.34 -10.44
C VAL A 118 -0.38 -13.55 -11.31
N THR A 119 -0.09 -14.75 -10.80
CA THR A 119 -0.59 -15.97 -11.46
C THR A 119 -2.08 -16.15 -11.23
N LYS A 120 -2.74 -16.99 -12.03
CA LYS A 120 -4.17 -17.28 -11.87
C LYS A 120 -4.52 -17.77 -10.45
N ARG A 121 -3.67 -18.65 -9.89
CA ARG A 121 -3.82 -19.18 -8.53
C ARG A 121 -3.80 -18.08 -7.46
N GLU A 122 -2.90 -17.11 -7.63
CA GLU A 122 -2.76 -15.99 -6.70
C GLU A 122 -3.93 -15.02 -6.82
N ALA A 123 -4.35 -14.69 -8.03
CA ALA A 123 -5.53 -13.86 -8.28
C ALA A 123 -6.78 -14.47 -7.64
N ASP A 124 -7.00 -15.78 -7.81
CA ASP A 124 -8.15 -16.48 -7.22
C ASP A 124 -8.09 -16.46 -5.69
N LYS A 125 -6.90 -16.61 -5.11
CA LYS A 125 -6.72 -16.48 -3.65
C LYS A 125 -6.96 -15.06 -3.17
N ALA A 126 -6.44 -14.05 -3.86
CA ALA A 126 -6.58 -12.63 -3.53
C ALA A 126 -8.06 -12.21 -3.56
N VAL A 127 -8.79 -12.60 -4.62
CA VAL A 127 -10.23 -12.33 -4.72
C VAL A 127 -11.01 -13.01 -3.60
N LYS A 128 -10.72 -14.29 -3.30
CA LYS A 128 -11.38 -15.01 -2.21
C LYS A 128 -11.07 -14.41 -0.84
N ALA A 129 -9.85 -13.93 -0.61
CA ALA A 129 -9.47 -13.26 0.62
C ALA A 129 -10.19 -11.91 0.74
N ALA A 130 -10.18 -11.09 -0.32
CA ALA A 130 -10.87 -9.81 -0.33
C ALA A 130 -12.39 -9.96 -0.08
N ALA A 131 -13.01 -10.98 -0.67
CA ALA A 131 -14.44 -11.26 -0.50
C ALA A 131 -14.84 -11.68 0.93
N LYS A 132 -13.89 -12.04 1.81
CA LYS A 132 -14.17 -12.34 3.22
C LYS A 132 -14.27 -11.09 4.10
N ALA A 133 -13.79 -9.93 3.62
CA ALA A 133 -13.86 -8.70 4.39
C ALA A 133 -15.33 -8.27 4.57
N LYS A 134 -15.65 -7.74 5.75
CA LYS A 134 -17.01 -7.32 6.08
C LYS A 134 -17.42 -6.11 5.25
N TRP A 135 -18.70 -6.05 4.87
CA TRP A 135 -19.31 -4.95 4.11
C TRP A 135 -18.82 -4.76 2.67
N VAL A 136 -18.03 -5.69 2.13
CA VAL A 136 -17.68 -5.67 0.70
C VAL A 136 -18.94 -5.94 -0.13
N LYS A 137 -19.25 -5.01 -1.06
CA LYS A 137 -20.36 -5.17 -2.01
C LYS A 137 -19.92 -5.89 -3.28
N LYS A 138 -18.72 -5.55 -3.76
CA LYS A 138 -18.20 -6.02 -5.06
C LYS A 138 -16.68 -6.09 -5.00
N VAL A 139 -16.11 -7.07 -5.70
CA VAL A 139 -14.66 -7.17 -5.94
C VAL A 139 -14.42 -7.07 -7.43
N VAL A 140 -13.61 -6.10 -7.84
CA VAL A 140 -13.20 -5.87 -9.23
C VAL A 140 -11.74 -6.28 -9.37
N LYS A 141 -11.48 -7.22 -10.27
CA LYS A 141 -10.14 -7.76 -10.54
C LYS A 141 -9.54 -7.12 -11.79
N LEU A 142 -8.44 -6.41 -11.61
CA LEU A 142 -7.69 -5.70 -12.65
C LEU A 142 -6.25 -6.20 -12.67
N PHE A 143 -6.10 -7.52 -12.73
CA PHE A 143 -4.80 -8.20 -12.70
C PHE A 143 -4.18 -8.33 -14.08
N ASN A 144 -2.85 -8.25 -14.11
CA ASN A 144 -2.05 -8.75 -15.21
C ASN A 144 -1.67 -10.21 -14.91
N TYR A 145 -2.15 -11.14 -15.72
CA TYR A 145 -1.97 -12.57 -15.47
C TYR A 145 -0.64 -13.09 -16.00
N LEU A 146 0.21 -13.55 -15.08
CA LEU A 146 1.49 -14.19 -15.40
C LEU A 146 1.30 -15.70 -15.60
N LYS A 147 1.99 -16.28 -16.58
CA LYS A 147 2.03 -17.75 -16.78
C LYS A 147 2.68 -18.45 -15.59
N THR A 148 3.79 -17.89 -15.13
CA THR A 148 4.56 -18.35 -13.97
C THR A 148 5.08 -17.14 -13.21
N ARG A 149 5.37 -17.32 -11.92
CA ARG A 149 6.08 -16.28 -11.17
C ARG A 149 7.48 -16.07 -11.76
N PRO A 150 7.91 -14.81 -12.01
CA PRO A 150 9.26 -14.53 -12.46
C PRO A 150 10.28 -14.95 -11.40
N ALA A 151 11.32 -15.69 -11.79
CA ALA A 151 12.36 -16.16 -10.85
C ALA A 151 13.04 -15.00 -10.11
N ALA A 152 13.22 -13.86 -10.78
CA ALA A 152 13.78 -12.64 -10.18
C ALA A 152 12.89 -12.04 -9.08
N GLU A 153 11.57 -12.25 -9.14
CA GLU A 153 10.65 -11.77 -8.09
C GLU A 153 10.71 -12.67 -6.87
N VAL A 154 10.67 -14.00 -7.08
CA VAL A 154 10.86 -15.00 -6.02
C VAL A 154 12.17 -14.77 -5.27
N GLU A 155 13.26 -14.52 -5.99
CA GLU A 155 14.56 -14.25 -5.36
C GLU A 155 14.54 -12.93 -4.58
N ARG A 156 13.93 -11.86 -5.12
CA ARG A 156 13.81 -10.58 -4.39
C ARG A 156 13.02 -10.70 -3.10
N ASP A 157 11.94 -11.48 -3.09
CA ASP A 157 11.14 -11.71 -1.89
C ASP A 157 11.95 -12.47 -0.84
N ARG A 158 12.64 -13.53 -1.26
CA ARG A 158 13.56 -14.28 -0.39
C ARG A 158 14.62 -13.38 0.23
N GLN A 159 15.23 -12.50 -0.57
CA GLN A 159 16.24 -11.54 -0.08
C GLN A 159 15.64 -10.53 0.91
N ARG A 160 14.40 -10.10 0.71
CA ARG A 160 13.70 -9.20 1.66
C ARG A 160 13.40 -9.89 2.97
N GLU A 161 12.94 -11.12 2.94
CA GLU A 161 12.68 -11.92 4.14
C GLU A 161 13.97 -12.13 4.93
N LEU A 162 15.05 -12.55 4.26
CA LEU A 162 16.38 -12.69 4.88
C LEU A 162 16.89 -11.37 5.46
N ALA A 163 16.73 -10.26 4.74
CA ALA A 163 17.12 -8.93 5.22
C ALA A 163 16.29 -8.48 6.43
N ALA A 164 14.99 -8.75 6.45
CA ALA A 164 14.10 -8.44 7.56
C ALA A 164 14.47 -9.27 8.81
N GLN A 165 14.76 -10.55 8.64
CA GLN A 165 15.23 -11.43 9.71
C GLN A 165 16.57 -10.95 10.28
N LYS A 166 17.55 -10.67 9.42
CA LYS A 166 18.86 -10.13 9.84
C LYS A 166 18.73 -8.79 10.56
N LYS A 167 17.83 -7.91 10.10
CA LYS A 167 17.55 -6.63 10.77
C LYS A 167 16.92 -6.84 12.15
N LEU A 168 16.01 -7.81 12.29
CA LEU A 168 15.40 -8.15 13.58
C LEU A 168 16.44 -8.71 14.55
N GLU A 169 17.30 -9.62 14.08
CA GLU A 169 18.40 -10.18 14.87
C GLU A 169 19.38 -9.11 15.30
N LEU A 170 19.82 -8.23 14.39
CA LEU A 170 20.70 -7.11 14.71
C LEU A 170 20.06 -6.15 15.72
N LYS A 171 18.75 -5.90 15.62
CA LYS A 171 18.02 -5.07 16.59
C LYS A 171 17.99 -5.72 17.98
N LYS A 172 17.84 -7.05 18.07
CA LYS A 172 17.92 -7.78 19.34
C LYS A 172 19.34 -7.70 19.93
N GLN A 173 20.37 -7.96 19.12
CA GLN A 173 21.77 -7.85 19.54
C GLN A 173 22.12 -6.44 20.02
N GLN A 174 21.64 -5.41 19.32
CA GLN A 174 21.84 -4.01 19.71
C GLN A 174 21.17 -3.71 21.06
N ALA A 175 19.93 -4.15 21.26
CA ALA A 175 19.22 -3.97 22.54
C ALA A 175 19.93 -4.68 23.71
N GLU A 176 20.45 -5.89 23.47
CA GLU A 176 21.27 -6.61 24.47
C GLU A 176 22.59 -5.90 24.77
N LEU A 177 23.27 -5.39 23.75
CA LEU A 177 24.51 -4.62 23.90
C LEU A 177 24.26 -3.35 24.72
N ASP A 178 23.18 -2.65 24.44
CA ASP A 178 22.80 -1.43 25.14
C ASP A 178 22.42 -1.72 26.61
N ALA A 179 21.73 -2.83 26.87
CA ALA A 179 21.46 -3.30 28.23
C ALA A 179 22.77 -3.63 28.99
N LYS A 180 23.69 -4.37 28.37
CA LYS A 180 25.00 -4.71 28.95
C LYS A 180 25.83 -3.46 29.26
N LYS A 181 25.86 -2.49 28.34
CA LYS A 181 26.53 -1.19 28.55
C LYS A 181 25.93 -0.41 29.72
N SER A 182 24.61 -0.42 29.87
CA SER A 182 23.92 0.24 30.99
C SER A 182 24.33 -0.37 32.33
N VAL A 183 24.33 -1.70 32.43
CA VAL A 183 24.77 -2.44 33.65
C VAL A 183 26.23 -2.14 33.97
N LEU A 184 27.13 -2.21 32.99
CA LEU A 184 28.55 -1.90 33.20
C LEU A 184 28.76 -0.46 33.68
N LYS A 185 27.99 0.50 33.15
CA LYS A 185 28.03 1.90 33.59
C LYS A 185 27.58 2.06 35.04
N GLN A 186 26.60 1.28 35.50
CA GLN A 186 26.19 1.25 36.90
C GLN A 186 27.29 0.67 37.80
N GLN A 187 27.92 -0.43 37.39
CA GLN A 187 29.04 -1.05 38.13
C GLN A 187 30.24 -0.10 38.29
N LEU A 188 30.60 0.63 37.23
CA LEU A 188 31.68 1.62 37.28
C LEU A 188 31.36 2.78 38.23
N ARG A 189 30.09 3.23 38.30
CA ARG A 189 29.67 4.25 39.26
C ARG A 189 29.78 3.77 40.72
N SER A 190 29.44 2.51 41.00
CA SER A 190 29.60 1.95 42.36
C SER A 190 31.07 1.76 42.76
N LEU A 191 31.96 1.46 41.81
CA LEU A 191 33.39 1.30 42.07
C LEU A 191 34.12 2.64 42.23
N GLY A 192 33.74 3.66 41.44
CA GLY A 192 34.33 5.00 41.53
C GLY A 192 33.90 5.83 42.74
N GLY A 193 32.88 5.39 43.49
CA GLY A 193 32.44 6.04 44.73
C GLY A 193 33.21 5.62 45.99
N ASN A 194 34.13 4.66 45.91
CA ASN A 194 34.90 4.13 47.05
C ASN A 194 36.34 4.71 47.17
N VAL A 195 36.60 5.86 46.54
CA VAL A 195 37.88 6.58 46.66
C VAL A 195 37.65 7.92 47.38
N GLU A 196 37.06 7.88 48.57
CA GLU A 196 37.18 9.00 49.53
C GLU A 196 38.35 8.69 50.47
N GLY A 197 39.27 9.65 50.52
CA GLY A 197 40.61 9.50 51.07
C GLY A 197 40.65 9.25 52.58
N THR A 198 41.67 8.50 52.99
CA THR A 198 42.17 8.52 54.35
C THR A 198 42.99 9.80 54.55
N PRO A 199 42.58 10.72 55.46
CA PRO A 199 43.43 11.83 55.87
C PRO A 199 44.52 11.28 56.80
N TYR A 200 45.78 11.45 56.43
CA TYR A 200 46.90 11.44 57.38
C TYR A 200 47.22 12.88 57.78
#